data_AF-A0A2V7S318-F1
#
_entry.id   AF-A0A2V7S318-F1
#
_cell.length_a   1.000
_cell.length_b   1.000
_cell.length_c   1.000
_cell.angle_alpha   90.00
_cell.angle_beta   90.00
_cell.angle_gamma   90.00
#
_symmetry.space_group_name_H-M   'P 1'
#
loop_
_entity.id
_entity.type
_entity.pdbx_description
1 polymer ?
#
loop_
_entity_poly.entity_id
_entity_poly.type
_entity_poly.pdbx_seq_one_letter_code
_entity_poly.pdbx_strand_id
1 'polypeptide(L)'
;MSTSATHAAREPRDSVVIRFAGDSGDGMQVTGGRFMVETALAGNDLTTFPDYPAEIRAPAGTTYGVSAFQIHFGAVDVMTPGDEVDVLVAMNPAALKVDLKDLR
;
A
#
# COMPACT_ATOMS: atom_id res chain seq x y z
N MET A 1 15.75 -32.88 -3.80
CA MET A 1 14.57 -32.74 -4.67
C MET A 1 14.32 -31.25 -4.86
N SER A 2 14.62 -30.71 -6.05
CA SER A 2 14.50 -29.28 -6.35
C SER A 2 13.14 -29.04 -7.00
N THR A 3 12.21 -28.41 -6.29
CA THR A 3 10.94 -27.95 -6.85
C THR A 3 11.19 -26.68 -7.63
N SER A 4 11.25 -26.79 -8.96
CA SER A 4 11.18 -25.66 -9.87
C SER A 4 9.74 -25.14 -9.85
N ALA A 5 9.51 -24.01 -9.18
CA ALA A 5 8.26 -23.27 -9.29
C ALA A 5 8.23 -22.61 -10.67
N THR A 6 7.33 -23.07 -11.53
CA THR A 6 7.01 -22.42 -12.81
C THR A 6 6.61 -20.98 -12.53
N HIS A 7 7.50 -20.03 -12.81
CA HIS A 7 7.16 -18.61 -12.71
C HIS A 7 6.20 -18.30 -13.86
N ALA A 8 4.94 -18.00 -13.53
CA ALA A 8 4.03 -17.40 -14.48
C ALA A 8 4.71 -16.18 -15.13
N ALA A 9 4.48 -15.98 -16.43
CA ALA A 9 5.03 -14.83 -17.15
C ALA A 9 4.61 -13.53 -16.42
N ARG A 10 5.57 -12.64 -16.17
CA ARG A 10 5.30 -11.35 -15.51
C ARG A 10 4.46 -10.49 -16.46
N GLU A 11 3.30 -10.06 -16.00
CA GLU A 11 2.49 -9.08 -16.72
C GLU A 11 3.10 -7.67 -16.51
N PRO A 12 3.46 -6.95 -17.59
CA PRO A 12 3.89 -5.56 -17.47
C PRO A 12 2.71 -4.68 -17.05
N ARG A 13 2.96 -3.72 -16.15
CA ARG A 13 2.00 -2.69 -15.73
C ARG A 13 2.63 -1.33 -15.93
N ASP A 14 1.86 -0.39 -16.50
CA ASP A 14 2.33 0.98 -16.73
C ASP A 14 2.38 1.78 -15.41
N SER A 15 1.44 1.51 -14.50
CA SER A 15 1.42 2.03 -13.13
C SER A 15 0.78 1.03 -12.17
N VAL A 16 1.02 1.23 -10.87
CA VAL A 16 0.52 0.37 -9.78
C VAL A 16 0.14 1.23 -8.58
N VAL A 17 -0.99 0.91 -7.94
CA VAL A 17 -1.42 1.48 -6.65
C VAL A 17 -1.16 0.48 -5.53
N ILE A 18 -0.29 0.85 -4.58
CA ILE A 18 0.00 0.05 -3.39
C ILE A 18 -0.52 0.77 -2.14
N ARG A 19 -1.24 0.06 -1.28
CA ARG A 19 -1.67 0.56 0.03
C ARG A 19 -1.02 -0.24 1.16
N PHE A 20 -0.29 0.44 2.03
CA PHE A 20 0.23 -0.10 3.29
C PHE A 20 -0.76 0.26 4.40
N ALA A 21 -1.37 -0.71 5.06
CA ALA A 21 -2.42 -0.48 6.05
C ALA A 21 -2.13 -1.21 7.37
N GLY A 22 -2.40 -0.56 8.49
CA GLY A 22 -2.14 -1.09 9.84
C GLY A 22 -2.70 -0.17 10.91
N ASP A 23 -2.49 -0.50 12.19
CA ASP A 23 -2.87 0.37 13.29
C ASP A 23 -1.81 1.46 13.48
N SER A 24 -2.22 2.59 14.06
CA SER A 24 -1.27 3.64 14.48
C SER A 24 -0.13 3.05 15.33
N GLY A 25 1.08 3.06 14.79
CA GLY A 25 2.28 2.48 15.41
C GLY A 25 2.84 1.24 14.72
N ASP A 26 2.07 0.58 13.83
CA ASP A 26 2.54 -0.61 13.09
C ASP A 26 3.59 -0.29 12.02
N GLY A 27 3.77 0.99 11.70
CA GLY A 27 4.85 1.47 10.84
C GLY A 27 4.50 1.59 9.35
N MET A 28 3.22 1.60 8.98
CA MET A 28 2.78 1.78 7.60
C MET A 28 3.29 3.09 6.98
N GLN A 29 3.30 4.20 7.74
CA GLN A 29 3.80 5.50 7.27
C GLN A 29 5.31 5.48 7.02
N VAL A 30 6.08 4.84 7.91
CA VAL A 30 7.55 4.73 7.77
C VAL A 30 7.90 3.83 6.60
N THR A 31 7.21 2.70 6.47
CA THR A 31 7.41 1.74 5.38
C THR A 31 7.03 2.35 4.03
N GLY A 32 5.85 2.96 3.95
CA GLY A 32 5.36 3.65 2.77
C GLY A 32 6.24 4.84 2.37
N GLY A 33 6.69 5.64 3.34
CA GLY A 33 7.62 6.75 3.10
C GLY A 33 8.98 6.29 2.56
N ARG A 34 9.54 5.18 3.06
CA ARG A 34 10.76 4.59 2.49
C ARG A 34 10.52 4.07 1.07
N PHE A 35 9.41 3.38 0.83
CA PHE A 35 9.06 2.90 -0.50
C PHE A 35 8.92 4.05 -1.50
N MET A 36 8.28 5.16 -1.10
CA MET A 36 8.17 6.39 -1.88
C MET A 36 9.54 6.95 -2.25
N VAL A 37 10.46 7.06 -1.29
CA VAL A 37 11.83 7.56 -1.56
C VAL A 37 12.54 6.67 -2.57
N GLU A 38 12.53 5.35 -2.38
CA GLU A 38 13.17 4.42 -3.33
C GLU A 38 12.51 4.47 -4.72
N THR A 39 11.19 4.65 -4.77
CA THR A 39 10.43 4.77 -6.03
C THR A 39 10.83 6.03 -6.81
N ALA A 40 10.99 7.16 -6.11
CA ALA A 40 11.47 8.41 -6.69
C ALA A 40 12.94 8.30 -7.15
N LEU A 41 13.81 7.66 -6.35
CA LEU A 41 15.21 7.43 -6.71
C LEU A 41 15.36 6.50 -7.92
N ALA A 42 14.42 5.57 -8.12
CA ALA A 42 14.33 4.74 -9.30
C ALA A 42 13.82 5.49 -10.55
N GLY A 43 13.40 6.75 -10.42
CA GLY A 43 12.97 7.61 -11.52
C GLY A 43 11.52 7.40 -11.98
N ASN A 44 10.68 6.76 -11.16
CA ASN A 44 9.25 6.66 -11.45
C ASN A 44 8.54 7.96 -11.05
N ASP A 45 7.51 8.33 -11.80
CA ASP A 45 6.58 9.34 -11.33
C ASP A 45 5.65 8.72 -10.29
N LEU A 46 5.22 9.52 -9.31
CA LEU A 46 4.44 9.03 -8.19
C LEU A 46 3.56 10.11 -7.54
N THR A 47 2.46 9.65 -6.97
CA THR A 47 1.63 10.41 -6.04
C THR A 47 1.37 9.57 -4.79
N THR A 48 1.32 10.21 -3.62
CA THR A 48 1.04 9.55 -2.35
C THR A 48 -0.21 10.11 -1.68
N PHE A 49 -0.82 9.30 -0.82
CA PHE A 49 -1.96 9.69 -0.01
C PHE A 49 -1.87 9.01 1.35
N PRO A 50 -1.51 9.77 2.42
CA PRO A 50 -1.58 9.26 3.78
C PRO A 50 -3.03 9.36 4.30
N ASP A 51 -3.55 8.26 4.83
CA ASP A 51 -4.86 8.18 5.46
C ASP A 51 -4.70 7.89 6.96
N TYR A 52 -5.37 8.68 7.79
CA TYR A 52 -5.27 8.60 9.24
C TYR A 52 -6.67 8.43 9.86
N PRO A 53 -6.83 7.55 10.86
CA PRO A 53 -8.10 7.35 11.52
C PRO A 53 -8.53 8.61 12.26
N ALA A 54 -9.84 8.81 12.36
CA ALA A 54 -10.40 9.90 13.17
C ALA A 54 -10.17 9.70 14.67
N GLU A 55 -9.97 8.45 15.12
CA GLU A 55 -9.77 8.12 16.53
C GLU A 55 -8.28 8.15 16.90
N ILE A 56 -7.91 9.10 17.75
CA ILE A 56 -6.51 9.34 18.14
C ILE A 56 -5.96 8.22 19.04
N ARG A 57 -6.83 7.50 19.76
CA ARG A 57 -6.44 6.39 20.67
C ARG A 57 -7.36 5.19 20.55
N ALA A 58 -7.50 4.68 19.34
CA ALA A 58 -8.25 3.46 19.11
C ALA A 58 -7.55 2.29 19.83
N PRO A 59 -8.29 1.37 20.48
CA PRO A 59 -7.69 0.16 21.01
C PRO A 59 -7.02 -0.64 19.88
N ALA A 60 -5.86 -1.23 20.16
CA ALA A 60 -5.13 -2.03 19.18
C ALA A 60 -5.98 -3.19 18.65
N GLY A 61 -5.89 -3.46 17.35
CA GLY A 61 -6.65 -4.47 16.63
C GLY A 61 -8.10 -4.09 16.31
N THR A 62 -8.51 -2.85 16.60
CA THR A 62 -9.85 -2.37 16.24
C THR A 62 -9.85 -1.69 14.87
N THR A 63 -10.97 -1.79 14.15
CA THR A 63 -11.09 -1.19 12.81
C THR A 63 -11.07 0.34 12.82
N TYR A 64 -11.30 0.97 13.98
CA TYR A 64 -11.30 2.43 14.11
C TYR A 64 -9.88 3.03 14.19
N GLY A 65 -8.87 2.21 14.46
CA GLY A 65 -7.47 2.61 14.55
C GLY A 65 -6.66 2.42 13.28
N VAL A 66 -7.30 1.88 12.23
CA VAL A 66 -6.63 1.58 10.97
C VAL A 66 -6.24 2.88 10.28
N SER A 67 -4.96 2.98 9.94
CA SER A 67 -4.35 4.03 9.13
C SER A 67 -3.76 3.40 7.87
N ALA A 68 -3.55 4.20 6.84
CA ALA A 68 -2.90 3.74 5.62
C ALA A 68 -1.92 4.76 5.03
N PHE A 69 -1.01 4.24 4.22
CA PHE A 69 -0.21 5.02 3.29
C PHE A 69 -0.38 4.41 1.90
N GLN A 70 -0.94 5.19 0.98
CA GLN A 70 -1.10 4.79 -0.41
C GLN A 70 -0.05 5.47 -1.28
N ILE A 71 0.48 4.72 -2.24
CA ILE A 71 1.35 5.23 -3.30
C ILE A 71 0.85 4.70 -4.65
N HIS A 72 0.69 5.61 -5.59
CA HIS A 72 0.51 5.30 -7.00
C HIS A 72 1.79 5.73 -7.71
N PHE A 73 2.40 4.82 -8.46
CA PHE A 73 3.64 5.10 -9.20
C PHE A 73 3.69 4.33 -10.51
N GLY A 74 4.46 4.83 -11.47
CA GLY A 74 4.57 4.21 -12.78
C GLY A 74 5.62 4.85 -13.69
N ALA A 75 5.72 4.29 -14.90
CA ALA A 75 6.56 4.81 -15.97
C ALA A 75 5.86 5.92 -16.79
N VAL A 76 4.63 6.27 -16.41
CA VAL A 76 3.78 7.30 -17.00
C VAL A 76 3.54 8.41 -15.98
N ASP A 77 3.07 9.57 -16.42
CA ASP A 77 2.72 10.67 -15.53
C ASP A 77 1.59 10.25 -14.55
N VAL A 78 1.85 10.39 -13.25
CA VAL A 78 0.94 10.02 -12.16
C VAL A 78 0.45 11.26 -11.43
N MET A 79 -0.80 11.65 -11.73
CA MET A 79 -1.40 12.89 -11.22
C MET A 79 -2.40 12.66 -10.07
N THR A 80 -2.73 11.42 -9.76
CA THR A 80 -3.70 11.06 -8.71
C THR A 80 -3.18 9.88 -7.89
N PRO A 81 -3.62 9.73 -6.63
CA PRO A 81 -3.22 8.61 -5.79
C PRO A 81 -3.89 7.28 -6.20
N GLY A 82 -4.85 7.28 -7.13
CA GLY A 82 -5.61 6.10 -7.55
C GLY A 82 -6.79 5.77 -6.64
N ASP A 83 -7.86 5.23 -7.23
CA ASP A 83 -9.11 4.91 -6.50
C ASP A 83 -9.10 3.47 -5.97
N GLU A 84 -8.71 2.51 -6.80
CA GLU A 84 -8.63 1.09 -6.46
C GLU A 84 -7.18 0.67 -6.19
N VAL A 85 -7.01 -0.30 -5.30
CA VAL A 85 -5.71 -0.81 -4.88
C VAL A 85 -5.36 -2.05 -5.70
N ASP A 86 -4.17 -2.06 -6.31
CA ASP A 86 -3.63 -3.25 -6.96
C ASP A 86 -2.96 -4.20 -5.96
N VAL A 87 -2.31 -3.63 -4.92
CA VAL A 87 -1.60 -4.39 -3.88
C VAL A 87 -1.91 -3.83 -2.50
N LEU A 88 -2.52 -4.67 -1.65
CA LEU A 88 -2.74 -4.36 -0.23
C LEU A 88 -1.66 -5.03 0.63
N VAL A 89 -0.88 -4.24 1.34
CA VAL A 89 0.05 -4.69 2.39
C VAL A 89 -0.61 -4.45 3.75
N ALA A 90 -1.40 -5.44 4.20
CA ALA A 90 -2.04 -5.40 5.50
C ALA A 90 -1.08 -5.89 6.60
N MET A 91 -0.74 -5.00 7.53
CA MET A 91 0.19 -5.27 8.63
C MET A 91 -0.49 -5.95 9.83
N ASN A 92 -1.83 -5.95 9.85
CA ASN A 92 -2.64 -6.63 10.84
C ASN A 92 -4.01 -7.07 10.27
N PRO A 93 -4.80 -7.91 10.98
CA PRO A 93 -6.11 -8.36 10.51
C PRO A 93 -7.18 -7.27 10.41
N ALA A 94 -7.12 -6.22 11.24
CA ALA A 94 -8.08 -5.13 11.22
C ALA A 94 -7.95 -4.32 9.92
N ALA A 95 -6.72 -4.01 9.52
CA ALA A 95 -6.39 -3.37 8.26
C ALA A 95 -6.87 -4.20 7.05
N LEU A 96 -6.61 -5.51 7.05
CA LEU A 96 -7.13 -6.39 6.00
C LEU A 96 -8.66 -6.29 5.92
N LYS A 97 -9.37 -6.33 7.05
CA LYS A 97 -10.83 -6.25 7.07
C LYS A 97 -11.37 -4.90 6.56
N VAL A 98 -10.67 -3.80 6.83
CA VAL A 98 -11.10 -2.45 6.42
C VAL A 98 -10.86 -2.22 4.93
N ASP A 99 -9.70 -2.62 4.42
CA ASP A 99 -9.22 -2.25 3.08
C ASP A 99 -9.49 -3.30 1.99
N LEU A 100 -9.84 -4.55 2.34
CA LEU A 100 -10.04 -5.63 1.35
C LEU A 100 -11.08 -5.29 0.27
N LYS A 101 -12.09 -4.48 0.61
CA LYS A 101 -13.12 -4.04 -0.32
C LYS A 101 -12.60 -3.13 -1.46
N ASP A 102 -11.44 -2.52 -1.28
CA ASP A 102 -10.84 -1.60 -2.25
C ASP A 102 -9.77 -2.30 -3.11
N LEU A 103 -9.49 -3.58 -2.84
CA LEU A 103 -8.54 -4.41 -3.59
C LEU A 103 -9.23 -5.00 -4.84
N ARG A 104 -8.54 -4.89 -5.98
CA ARG A 104 -8.97 -5.48 -7.27
C ARG A 104 -9.01 -7.00 -7.30
#